data_AF-A0A9D1ZCM4-F1
#
_entry.id   AF-A0A9D1ZCM4-F1
#
_cell.length_a   1.000
_cell.length_b   1.000
_cell.length_c   1.000
_cell.angle_alpha   90.00
_cell.angle_beta   90.00
_cell.angle_gamma   90.00
#
_symmetry.space_group_name_H-M   'P 1'
#
loop_
_entity.id
_entity.type
_entity.pdbx_description
1 polymer ?
#
loop_
_entity_poly.entity_id
_entity_poly.type
_entity_poly.pdbx_seq_one_letter_code
_entity_poly.pdbx_strand_id
1 'polypeptide(L)' 'MAVKVAINGFGRIGRLAFRQMFGHEGSEIVAINDLTSPDMLAYLLKYDSTQGNYGRDHEVT' A
#
# COMPACT_ATOMS: atom_id res chain seq x y z
N MET A 1 -1.66 17.53 12.60
CA MET A 1 -1.02 17.39 11.27
C MET A 1 -0.56 15.96 11.11
N ALA A 2 -0.87 15.30 10.00
CA ALA A 2 -0.38 13.95 9.74
C ALA A 2 1.05 13.98 9.19
N VAL A 3 1.87 13.03 9.60
CA VAL A 3 3.22 12.81 9.05
C VAL A 3 3.06 12.24 7.64
N LYS A 4 3.66 12.92 6.66
CA LYS A 4 3.66 12.44 5.26
C LYS A 4 4.72 11.36 5.09
N VAL A 5 4.32 10.22 4.54
CA VAL A 5 5.17 9.04 4.39
C VAL A 5 5.20 8.60 2.93
N ALA A 6 6.39 8.30 2.43
CA ALA A 6 6.59 7.61 1.17
C ALA A 6 7.11 6.19 1.44
N ILE A 7 6.64 5.22 0.66
CA ILE A 7 7.12 3.83 0.72
C ILE A 7 7.99 3.56 -0.49
N ASN A 8 9.30 3.35 -0.27
CA ASN A 8 10.24 2.97 -1.31
C ASN A 8 10.50 1.46 -1.25
N GLY A 9 9.89 0.72 -2.18
CA GLY A 9 9.81 -0.74 -2.18
C GLY A 9 8.45 -1.24 -1.69
N PHE A 10 7.54 -1.54 -2.62
CA PHE A 10 6.19 -2.06 -2.41
C PHE A 10 6.11 -3.60 -2.50
N GLY A 11 7.17 -4.24 -2.01
CA GLY A 11 7.20 -5.67 -1.74
C GLY A 11 6.36 -6.07 -0.52
N ARG A 12 6.63 -7.24 0.04
CA ARG A 12 5.85 -7.81 1.17
C ARG A 12 5.67 -6.84 2.34
N ILE A 13 6.77 -6.28 2.84
CA ILE A 13 6.72 -5.38 4.01
C ILE A 13 6.11 -4.03 3.63
N GLY A 14 6.41 -3.49 2.45
CA GLY A 14 5.82 -2.24 1.98
C GLY A 14 4.29 -2.31 1.90
N ARG A 15 3.74 -3.40 1.37
CA ARG A 15 2.29 -3.61 1.33
C ARG A 15 1.68 -3.80 2.71
N LEU A 16 2.35 -4.53 3.61
CA LEU A 16 1.87 -4.69 4.98
C LEU A 16 1.89 -3.38 5.76
N ALA A 17 2.96 -2.58 5.62
CA ALA A 17 3.04 -1.25 6.19
C ALA A 17 1.91 -0.37 5.66
N PHE A 18 1.66 -0.38 4.34
CA PHE A 18 0.51 0.32 3.76
C PHE A 18 -0.80 -0.11 4.38
N ARG A 19 -1.08 -1.43 4.47
CA ARG A 19 -2.32 -1.95 5.03
C ARG A 19 -2.55 -1.50 6.48
N GLN A 20 -1.49 -1.39 7.29
CA GLN A 20 -1.57 -0.95 8.69
C GLN A 20 -1.71 0.57 8.84
N MET A 21 -1.00 1.34 8.00
CA MET A 21 -0.96 2.80 8.10
C MET A 21 -2.14 3.47 7.38
N PHE A 22 -2.78 2.80 6.42
CA PHE A 22 -3.84 3.40 5.61
C PHE A 22 -5.08 3.74 6.45
N GLY A 23 -5.29 5.04 6.68
CA GLY A 23 -6.34 5.58 7.53
C GLY A 23 -5.99 5.63 9.02
N HIS A 24 -4.75 5.36 9.40
CA HIS A 24 -4.27 5.54 10.78
C HIS A 24 -4.10 7.04 11.08
N GLU A 25 -4.56 7.48 12.26
CA GLU A 25 -4.41 8.89 12.67
C GLU A 25 -2.94 9.28 12.80
N GLY A 26 -2.57 10.45 12.28
CA GLY A 26 -1.20 10.95 12.39
C GLY A 26 -0.23 10.47 11.30
N SER A 27 -0.66 9.64 10.35
CA SER A 27 0.14 9.30 9.16
C SER A 27 -0.67 9.37 7.87
N GLU A 28 -0.04 9.90 6.81
CA GLU A 28 -0.60 9.96 5.47
C GLU A 28 0.41 9.38 4.48
N ILE A 29 0.06 8.30 3.80
CA ILE A 29 0.91 7.74 2.73
C ILE A 29 0.66 8.58 1.48
N VAL A 30 1.69 9.28 1.02
CA VAL A 30 1.59 10.23 -0.10
C VAL A 30 2.23 9.72 -1.39
N ALA A 31 3.11 8.72 -1.31
CA ALA A 31 3.78 8.15 -2.48
C ALA A 31 4.23 6.71 -2.24
N ILE A 32 4.28 5.95 -3.34
CA ILE A 32 4.87 4.61 -3.40
C ILE A 32 5.82 4.60 -4.60
N ASN A 33 7.02 4.05 -4.42
CA ASN A 33 7.98 3.80 -5.49
C ASN A 33 8.34 2.32 -5.54
N ASP A 34 8.35 1.71 -6.73
CA ASP A 34 8.75 0.33 -6.96
C ASP A 34 9.24 0.15 -8.42
N LEU A 35 9.65 -1.07 -8.79
CA LEU A 35 10.19 -1.42 -10.12
C LEU A 35 9.14 -2.07 -11.04
N THR A 36 7.89 -2.18 -10.61
CA THR A 36 6.79 -2.79 -11.39
C THR A 36 5.64 -1.80 -11.64
N SER A 37 4.67 -2.19 -12.46
CA SER A 37 3.56 -1.32 -12.84
C SER A 37 2.60 -1.06 -11.67
N PRO A 38 1.94 0.11 -11.64
CA PRO A 38 0.90 0.41 -10.65
C PRO A 38 -0.22 -0.64 -10.61
N ASP A 39 -0.65 -1.16 -11.77
CA ASP A 39 -1.67 -2.22 -11.84
C ASP A 39 -1.25 -3.49 -11.12
N MET A 40 0.03 -3.87 -11.27
CA MET A 40 0.56 -5.05 -10.59
C MET A 40 0.68 -4.81 -9.08
N LEU A 41 1.10 -3.61 -8.67
CA LEU A 41 1.16 -3.24 -7.25
C LEU A 41 -0.24 -3.23 -6.61
N ALA A 42 -1.24 -2.71 -7.29
CA ALA A 42 -2.63 -2.73 -6.86
C ALA A 42 -3.14 -4.18 -6.73
N TYR A 43 -2.91 -5.02 -7.74
CA TYR A 43 -3.27 -6.44 -7.68
C TYR A 43 -2.63 -7.15 -6.47
N LEU A 44 -1.33 -6.96 -6.26
CA LEU A 44 -0.59 -7.54 -5.13
C LEU A 44 -0.99 -6.95 -3.78
N LEU A 45 -1.50 -5.72 -3.75
CA LEU A 45 -2.12 -5.16 -2.56
C LEU A 45 -3.48 -5.81 -2.31
N LYS A 46 -4.32 -6.02 -3.32
CA LYS A 46 -5.63 -6.67 -3.18
C LYS A 46 -5.50 -8.12 -2.71
N TYR A 47 -4.62 -8.89 -3.34
CA TYR A 47 -4.52 -10.34 -3.15
C TYR A 47 -3.20 -10.72 -2.49
N ASP A 48 -3.25 -11.14 -1.23
CA ASP A 48 -2.10 -11.68 -0.51
C ASP A 48 -2.38 -13.11 -0.05
N SER A 49 -1.56 -14.07 -0.48
CA SER A 49 -1.75 -15.49 -0.19
C SER A 49 -1.60 -15.85 1.29
N THR A 50 -0.90 -15.01 2.07
CA THR A 50 -0.59 -15.29 3.49
C THR A 50 -1.43 -14.46 4.45
N GLN A 51 -1.79 -13.24 4.04
CA GLN A 51 -2.46 -12.24 4.88
C GLN A 51 -3.92 -12.02 4.47
N GLY A 52 -4.39 -12.75 3.46
CA GLY A 52 -5.72 -12.60 2.90
C GLY A 52 -5.89 -11.34 2.06
N ASN A 53 -7.11 -11.18 1.54
CA ASN A 53 -7.44 -10.09 0.64
C ASN A 53 -7.53 -8.76 1.39
N TYR A 54 -7.07 -7.69 0.75
CA TYR A 54 -7.24 -6.35 1.28
C TYR A 54 -8.70 -5.92 1.15
N GLY A 55 -9.31 -5.64 2.30
CA GLY A 55 -10.76 -5.40 2.41
C GLY A 55 -11.24 -4.04 1.90
N ARG A 56 -10.34 -3.16 1.43
CA ARG A 56 -10.71 -1.87 0.84
C ARG A 56 -10.58 -1.92 -0.68
N ASP A 57 -11.50 -1.26 -1.34
CA ASP A 57 -11.45 -1.07 -2.78
C ASP A 57 -10.42 0.00 -3.14
N HIS A 58 -9.87 -0.14 -4.33
CA HIS A 58 -8.87 0.75 -4.90
C HIS A 58 -8.92 0.64 -6.42
N GLU A 59 -8.52 1.73 -7.07
CA GLU A 59 -8.49 1.87 -8.52
C GLU A 59 -7.14 2.48 -8.90
N VAL A 60 -6.64 2.10 -10.06
CA VAL A 60 -5.46 2.71 -10.69
C VAL A 60 -5.97 3.61 -11.82
N THR A 61 -5.66 4.90 -11.74
CA THR A 61 -6.09 5.95 -12.70
C THR A 61 -4.91 6.58 -13.40
#